data_AF-A0A8J6THS5-F1
#
_entry.id   AF-A0A8J6THS5-F1
#
_cell.length_a   1.000
_cell.length_b   1.000
_cell.length_c   1.000
_cell.angle_alpha   90.00
_cell.angle_beta   90.00
_cell.angle_gamma   90.00
#
_symmetry.space_group_name_H-M   'P 1'
#
loop_
_entity.id
_entity.type
_entity.pdbx_description
1 polymer ?
#
loop_
_entity_poly.entity_id
_entity_poly.type
_entity_poly.pdbx_seq_one_letter_code
_entity_poly.pdbx_strand_id
1 'polypeptide(L)'
;MAGNGNQTLYNHLIAVKEGRRCFKNAFQGVSRMILEKDIEKVTVKGKTTYTFKVFNTGSKHIIGMYDEINSFVSFVKDAAENGSSKEMAFVLVGEPGNGKTFFVDFLCSKYRSFLAQDKNRKYTFRFKSLDKLNGFGRISTVESQTYEDPMILAMNLFDDSDANKTFLARQIGFSDQEIDVFYENYRPLGACSGYIWNDIRNYADGDIDEMLKLVEIVPVPLTESLGTVTGKYPAKDKITSSAVDLLGEESIQRLLHITDTNNPYRFDLRRGALARVAGGGIHFSDEIFKNKKDLVQIYRERVMTEMFNAYMDEPFAIRKDVMNYVNMIIGIDAENLGPDKMWKYKDPQTGELQAMKIDERYIKSVEERLGLKTQERRETFRTSIRKIYGQKISVNPNYDFMDNLELVKAVTDVRLKSDIAGAGSLIGALANRTNEENQKLYDRMINTMLNKLNYCNTCAQKTIEYFCTQEDEK
;
A
#
# COMPACT_ATOMS: atom_id res chain seq x y z
N MET A 1 -15.04 -32.20 -21.38
CA MET A 1 -15.82 -32.92 -20.35
C MET A 1 -14.84 -33.64 -19.44
N ALA A 2 -14.48 -33.04 -18.31
CA ALA A 2 -13.69 -33.69 -17.26
C ALA A 2 -14.64 -33.95 -16.08
N GLY A 3 -14.65 -35.18 -15.57
CA GLY A 3 -15.73 -35.74 -14.75
C GLY A 3 -16.11 -34.93 -13.50
N ASN A 4 -17.42 -34.94 -13.21
CA ASN A 4 -18.10 -34.36 -12.04
C ASN A 4 -17.61 -34.86 -10.66
N GLY A 5 -16.60 -35.74 -10.59
CA GLY A 5 -16.08 -36.28 -9.34
C GLY A 5 -15.15 -35.34 -8.56
N ASN A 6 -14.51 -34.36 -9.20
CA ASN A 6 -13.41 -33.57 -8.59
C ASN A 6 -13.81 -32.25 -7.90
N GLN A 7 -15.11 -31.98 -7.75
CA GLN A 7 -15.63 -30.66 -7.34
C GLN A 7 -16.33 -30.67 -5.97
N THR A 8 -16.03 -31.64 -5.11
CA THR A 8 -16.56 -31.68 -3.74
C THR A 8 -15.66 -30.94 -2.76
N LEU A 9 -16.21 -30.52 -1.62
CA LEU A 9 -15.43 -29.95 -0.52
C LEU A 9 -14.36 -30.96 -0.05
N TYR A 10 -14.76 -32.23 0.14
CA TYR A 10 -13.84 -33.30 0.54
C TYR A 10 -12.62 -33.41 -0.38
N ASN A 11 -12.82 -33.42 -1.70
CA ASN A 11 -11.71 -33.50 -2.66
C ASN A 11 -10.83 -32.25 -2.66
N HIS A 12 -11.41 -31.08 -2.37
CA HIS A 12 -10.61 -29.87 -2.14
C HIS A 12 -9.72 -30.00 -0.91
N LEU A 13 -10.27 -30.46 0.22
CA LEU A 13 -9.53 -30.63 1.48
C LEU A 13 -8.40 -31.66 1.34
N ILE A 14 -8.66 -32.80 0.69
CA ILE A 14 -7.62 -33.80 0.37
C ILE A 14 -6.54 -33.20 -0.53
N ALA A 15 -6.91 -32.42 -1.55
CA ALA A 15 -5.93 -31.77 -2.40
C ALA A 15 -5.09 -30.71 -1.65
N VAL A 16 -5.65 -30.05 -0.63
CA VAL A 16 -4.89 -29.16 0.27
C VAL A 16 -3.92 -29.97 1.13
N LYS A 17 -4.36 -31.08 1.72
CA LYS A 17 -3.53 -31.98 2.52
C LYS A 17 -2.34 -32.56 1.74
N GLU A 18 -2.58 -32.97 0.50
CA GLU A 18 -1.54 -33.49 -0.39
C GLU A 18 -0.63 -32.39 -1.00
N GLY A 19 -0.88 -31.11 -0.69
CA GLY A 19 -0.11 -29.99 -1.22
C GLY A 19 -0.34 -29.69 -2.71
N ARG A 20 -1.38 -30.29 -3.32
CA ARG A 20 -1.81 -30.01 -4.71
C ARG A 20 -2.56 -28.69 -4.83
N ARG A 21 -3.26 -28.29 -3.77
CA ARG A 21 -3.90 -26.96 -3.59
C ARG A 21 -3.31 -26.28 -2.36
N CYS A 22 -3.51 -24.98 -2.23
CA CYS A 22 -3.03 -24.23 -1.06
C CYS A 22 -4.09 -23.29 -0.51
N PHE A 23 -4.21 -23.25 0.82
CA PHE A 23 -4.99 -22.27 1.55
C PHE A 23 -4.07 -21.15 2.04
N LYS A 24 -4.19 -19.97 1.44
CA LYS A 24 -3.31 -18.81 1.70
C LYS A 24 -4.03 -17.49 1.49
N ASN A 25 -3.68 -16.50 2.29
CA ASN A 25 -4.14 -15.13 2.07
C ASN A 25 -3.39 -14.42 0.92
N ALA A 26 -3.82 -13.21 0.52
CA ALA A 26 -3.17 -12.45 -0.54
C ALA A 26 -1.69 -12.16 -0.26
N PHE A 27 -1.34 -11.76 0.96
CA PHE A 27 0.05 -11.44 1.31
C PHE A 27 0.95 -12.65 1.16
N GLN A 28 0.55 -13.81 1.67
CA GLN A 28 1.25 -15.07 1.50
C GLN A 28 1.37 -15.48 0.02
N GLY A 29 0.31 -15.27 -0.77
CA GLY A 29 0.31 -15.52 -2.21
C GLY A 29 1.30 -14.63 -2.97
N VAL A 30 1.28 -13.32 -2.71
CA VAL A 30 2.17 -12.33 -3.35
C VAL A 30 3.61 -12.52 -2.89
N SER A 31 3.84 -12.75 -1.59
CA SER A 31 5.16 -13.06 -1.03
C SER A 31 5.76 -14.28 -1.73
N ARG A 32 5.00 -15.38 -1.83
CA ARG A 32 5.45 -16.59 -2.53
C ARG A 32 5.76 -16.33 -4.01
N MET A 33 4.88 -15.61 -4.71
CA MET A 33 5.11 -15.26 -6.11
C MET A 33 6.45 -14.53 -6.33
N ILE A 34 6.82 -13.65 -5.39
CA ILE A 34 8.05 -12.86 -5.49
C ILE A 34 9.28 -13.69 -5.09
N LEU A 35 9.21 -14.41 -3.97
CA LEU A 35 10.34 -15.10 -3.36
C LEU A 35 10.65 -16.46 -3.97
N GLU A 36 9.74 -17.07 -4.73
CA GLU A 36 10.01 -18.30 -5.49
C GLU A 36 10.94 -18.10 -6.70
N LYS A 37 11.23 -16.84 -7.08
CA LYS A 37 12.14 -16.50 -8.17
C LYS A 37 13.50 -16.05 -7.63
N ASP A 38 14.53 -16.12 -8.47
CA ASP A 38 15.88 -15.72 -8.06
C ASP A 38 15.92 -14.28 -7.53
N ILE A 39 16.68 -14.12 -6.45
CA ILE A 39 16.97 -12.85 -5.81
C ILE A 39 18.47 -12.61 -5.97
N GLU A 40 18.83 -11.49 -6.57
CA GLU A 40 20.22 -11.13 -6.82
C GLU A 40 20.58 -9.89 -5.99
N LYS A 41 21.79 -9.90 -5.43
CA LYS A 41 22.34 -8.76 -4.70
C LYS A 41 23.07 -7.88 -5.71
N VAL A 42 22.63 -6.63 -5.85
CA VAL A 42 23.15 -5.68 -6.84
C VAL A 42 23.63 -4.40 -6.15
N THR A 43 24.63 -3.75 -6.72
CA THR A 43 25.10 -2.44 -6.24
C THR A 43 24.52 -1.35 -7.11
N VAL A 44 23.69 -0.49 -6.52
CA VAL A 44 23.05 0.65 -7.17
C VAL A 44 23.47 1.91 -6.44
N LYS A 45 24.09 2.87 -7.14
CA LYS A 45 24.59 4.13 -6.56
C LYS A 45 25.49 3.93 -5.32
N GLY A 46 26.36 2.92 -5.35
CA GLY A 46 27.27 2.60 -4.24
C GLY A 46 26.61 1.93 -3.03
N LYS A 47 25.29 1.79 -3.01
CA LYS A 47 24.55 1.03 -1.99
C LYS A 47 24.26 -0.36 -2.49
N THR A 48 24.35 -1.33 -1.60
CA THR A 48 23.96 -2.70 -1.94
C THR A 48 22.48 -2.90 -1.68
N THR A 49 21.76 -3.40 -2.67
CA THR A 49 20.32 -3.66 -2.62
C THR A 49 20.00 -5.01 -3.26
N TYR A 50 18.76 -5.46 -3.16
CA TYR A 50 18.30 -6.68 -3.81
C TYR A 50 17.50 -6.34 -5.06
N THR A 51 17.60 -7.23 -6.06
CA THR A 51 16.74 -7.22 -7.22
C THR A 51 16.02 -8.56 -7.31
N PHE A 52 14.72 -8.52 -7.58
CA PHE A 52 13.88 -9.72 -7.61
C PHE A 52 13.51 -10.01 -9.07
N LYS A 53 13.92 -11.17 -9.60
CA LYS A 53 13.75 -11.48 -11.04
C LYS A 53 12.31 -11.43 -11.53
N VAL A 54 11.33 -11.62 -10.65
CA VAL A 54 9.91 -11.49 -10.99
C VAL A 54 9.58 -10.12 -11.60
N PHE A 55 10.29 -9.06 -11.18
CA PHE A 55 10.11 -7.69 -11.67
C PHE A 55 11.00 -7.32 -12.86
N ASN A 56 12.01 -8.15 -13.17
CA ASN A 56 12.99 -7.90 -14.25
C ASN A 56 12.80 -8.84 -15.46
N THR A 57 11.65 -9.49 -15.57
CA THR A 57 11.38 -10.50 -16.61
C THR A 57 10.21 -10.09 -17.51
N GLY A 58 10.46 -10.08 -18.83
CA GLY A 58 9.50 -9.77 -19.89
C GLY A 58 9.82 -8.51 -20.68
N SER A 59 9.09 -8.28 -21.77
CA SER A 59 9.30 -7.15 -22.70
C SER A 59 8.91 -5.78 -22.13
N LYS A 60 8.17 -5.75 -21.02
CA LYS A 60 7.78 -4.54 -20.27
C LYS A 60 7.99 -4.79 -18.78
N HIS A 61 9.23 -5.00 -18.38
CA HIS A 61 9.60 -5.21 -16.98
C HIS A 61 9.92 -3.88 -16.29
N ILE A 62 10.01 -3.91 -14.96
CA ILE A 62 10.23 -2.71 -14.15
C ILE A 62 11.72 -2.38 -14.12
N ILE A 63 12.06 -1.10 -14.30
CA ILE A 63 13.45 -0.64 -14.33
C ILE A 63 13.62 0.45 -13.26
N GLY A 64 14.68 0.35 -12.46
CA GLY A 64 15.14 1.43 -11.58
C GLY A 64 14.44 1.60 -10.23
N MET A 65 13.26 1.02 -10.02
CA MET A 65 12.47 1.13 -8.77
C MET A 65 12.99 0.22 -7.63
N TYR A 66 14.31 0.18 -7.42
CA TYR A 66 14.92 -0.77 -6.47
C TYR A 66 14.45 -0.54 -5.04
N ASP A 67 14.46 0.71 -4.56
CA ASP A 67 14.10 1.03 -3.18
C ASP A 67 12.61 0.79 -2.91
N GLU A 68 11.74 1.15 -3.86
CA GLU A 68 10.29 0.93 -3.77
C GLU A 68 9.94 -0.55 -3.80
N ILE A 69 10.58 -1.33 -4.69
CA ILE A 69 10.38 -2.79 -4.76
C ILE A 69 10.85 -3.44 -3.46
N ASN A 70 12.04 -3.10 -2.94
CA ASN A 70 12.53 -3.69 -1.69
C ASN A 70 11.60 -3.35 -0.51
N SER A 71 11.15 -2.10 -0.42
CA SER A 71 10.16 -1.66 0.58
C SER A 71 8.84 -2.44 0.46
N PHE A 72 8.33 -2.59 -0.76
CA PHE A 72 7.13 -3.38 -1.03
C PHE A 72 7.29 -4.85 -0.65
N VAL A 73 8.41 -5.47 -1.00
CA VAL A 73 8.69 -6.87 -0.64
C VAL A 73 8.79 -7.03 0.88
N SER A 74 9.46 -6.10 1.56
CA SER A 74 9.51 -6.09 3.03
C SER A 74 8.11 -6.00 3.64
N PHE A 75 7.28 -5.09 3.13
CA PHE A 75 5.89 -4.90 3.57
C PHE A 75 5.04 -6.16 3.38
N VAL A 76 5.08 -6.76 2.19
CA VAL A 76 4.29 -7.97 1.90
C VAL A 76 4.79 -9.18 2.69
N LYS A 77 6.12 -9.30 2.88
CA LYS A 77 6.70 -10.38 3.67
C LYS A 77 6.31 -10.26 5.14
N ASP A 78 6.44 -9.08 5.74
CA ASP A 78 6.00 -8.83 7.12
C ASP A 78 4.51 -9.17 7.30
N ALA A 79 3.65 -8.71 6.37
CA ALA A 79 2.22 -9.03 6.41
C ALA A 79 1.92 -10.54 6.23
N ALA A 80 2.71 -11.25 5.41
CA ALA A 80 2.58 -12.69 5.20
C ALA A 80 2.98 -13.52 6.43
N GLU A 81 3.87 -12.97 7.27
CA GLU A 81 4.38 -13.55 8.52
C GLU A 81 3.60 -13.03 9.75
N ASN A 82 2.36 -12.55 9.55
CA ASN A 82 1.47 -12.01 10.58
C ASN A 82 1.98 -10.74 11.30
N GLY A 83 2.94 -10.03 10.73
CA GLY A 83 3.42 -8.73 11.21
C GLY A 83 2.39 -7.61 11.12
N SER A 84 2.75 -6.42 11.61
CA SER A 84 1.84 -5.27 11.68
C SER A 84 1.42 -4.74 10.31
N SER A 85 2.19 -5.02 9.26
CA SER A 85 1.89 -4.59 7.89
C SER A 85 0.59 -5.12 7.32
N LYS A 86 0.05 -6.22 7.87
CA LYS A 86 -1.24 -6.79 7.41
C LYS A 86 -2.44 -5.87 7.65
N GLU A 87 -2.34 -4.96 8.63
CA GLU A 87 -3.37 -3.96 8.97
C GLU A 87 -3.04 -2.58 8.37
N MET A 88 -1.96 -2.47 7.60
CA MET A 88 -1.49 -1.21 7.02
C MET A 88 -1.79 -1.13 5.52
N ALA A 89 -1.70 0.09 4.98
CA ALA A 89 -1.73 0.32 3.54
C ALA A 89 -0.32 0.64 3.04
N PHE A 90 0.07 0.06 1.90
CA PHE A 90 1.32 0.42 1.23
C PHE A 90 1.07 1.59 0.27
N VAL A 91 1.76 2.72 0.50
CA VAL A 91 1.57 3.95 -0.27
C VAL A 91 2.79 4.22 -1.14
N LEU A 92 2.57 4.28 -2.46
CA LEU A 92 3.58 4.71 -3.42
C LEU A 92 3.49 6.23 -3.61
N VAL A 93 4.41 6.95 -2.99
CA VAL A 93 4.53 8.41 -3.10
C VAL A 93 5.69 8.74 -4.02
N GLY A 94 5.41 9.51 -5.07
CA GLY A 94 6.43 9.95 -6.01
C GLY A 94 5.79 10.76 -7.12
N GLU A 95 6.61 11.46 -7.90
CA GLU A 95 6.12 12.38 -8.91
C GLU A 95 5.35 11.70 -10.07
N PRO A 96 4.50 12.44 -10.80
CA PRO A 96 3.75 11.91 -11.92
C PRO A 96 4.69 11.29 -12.96
N GLY A 97 4.33 10.13 -13.51
CA GLY A 97 5.12 9.46 -14.55
C GLY A 97 6.30 8.60 -14.09
N ASN A 98 6.61 8.54 -12.79
CA ASN A 98 7.67 7.65 -12.23
C ASN A 98 7.28 6.15 -12.21
N GLY A 99 6.33 5.70 -13.04
CA GLY A 99 5.98 4.28 -13.15
C GLY A 99 5.12 3.69 -12.03
N LYS A 100 4.60 4.48 -11.08
CA LYS A 100 3.75 3.98 -9.96
C LYS A 100 2.57 3.11 -10.42
N THR A 101 1.75 3.65 -11.32
CA THR A 101 0.59 2.93 -11.88
C THR A 101 1.04 1.70 -12.67
N PHE A 102 2.16 1.82 -13.40
CA PHE A 102 2.73 0.71 -14.15
C PHE A 102 3.21 -0.42 -13.23
N PHE A 103 3.86 -0.11 -12.11
CA PHE A 103 4.27 -1.09 -11.10
C PHE A 103 3.06 -1.88 -10.57
N VAL A 104 1.96 -1.18 -10.25
CA VAL A 104 0.72 -1.80 -9.78
C VAL A 104 0.11 -2.70 -10.85
N ASP A 105 0.00 -2.22 -12.08
CA ASP A 105 -0.57 -3.00 -13.19
C ASP A 105 0.28 -4.25 -13.47
N PHE A 106 1.60 -4.10 -13.44
CA PHE A 106 2.55 -5.19 -13.59
C PHE A 106 2.41 -6.23 -12.46
N LEU A 107 2.34 -5.79 -11.20
CA LEU A 107 2.15 -6.64 -10.04
C LEU A 107 0.84 -7.44 -10.13
N CYS A 108 -0.27 -6.77 -10.42
CA CYS A 108 -1.59 -7.39 -10.57
C CYS A 108 -1.61 -8.40 -11.72
N SER A 109 -0.95 -8.09 -12.84
CA SER A 109 -0.81 -9.01 -13.98
C SER A 109 0.01 -10.25 -13.59
N LYS A 110 1.18 -10.07 -12.96
CA LYS A 110 2.01 -11.18 -12.48
C LYS A 110 1.27 -12.05 -11.47
N TYR A 111 0.50 -11.45 -10.57
CA TYR A 111 -0.28 -12.19 -9.58
C TYR A 111 -1.38 -13.03 -10.23
N ARG A 112 -2.10 -12.50 -11.22
CA ARG A 112 -3.06 -13.30 -12.00
C ARG A 112 -2.38 -14.43 -12.77
N SER A 113 -1.23 -14.19 -13.41
CA SER A 113 -0.45 -15.24 -14.09
C SER A 113 0.07 -16.30 -13.11
N PHE A 114 0.43 -15.91 -11.89
CA PHE A 114 0.85 -16.81 -10.83
C PHE A 114 -0.32 -17.72 -10.41
N LEU A 115 -1.51 -17.16 -10.17
CA LEU A 115 -2.71 -17.92 -9.80
C LEU A 115 -3.31 -18.73 -10.95
N ALA A 116 -2.96 -18.44 -12.20
CA ALA A 116 -3.38 -19.24 -13.34
C ALA A 116 -2.70 -20.62 -13.39
N GLN A 117 -1.59 -20.81 -12.67
CA GLN A 117 -0.94 -22.12 -12.53
C GLN A 117 -1.75 -23.02 -11.60
N ASP A 118 -1.91 -24.30 -11.96
CA ASP A 118 -2.79 -25.24 -11.24
C ASP A 118 -2.50 -25.32 -9.73
N LYS A 119 -1.21 -25.35 -9.34
CA LYS A 119 -0.78 -25.39 -7.93
C LYS A 119 -1.18 -24.14 -7.13
N ASN A 120 -1.37 -23.02 -7.80
CA ASN A 120 -1.65 -21.71 -7.20
C ASN A 120 -3.11 -21.30 -7.39
N ARG A 121 -3.91 -22.11 -8.09
CA ARG A 121 -5.28 -21.74 -8.48
C ARG A 121 -6.14 -21.56 -7.24
N LYS A 122 -6.79 -20.40 -7.16
CA LYS A 122 -7.82 -20.14 -6.13
C LYS A 122 -9.14 -20.81 -6.51
N TYR A 123 -9.82 -21.32 -5.50
CA TYR A 123 -11.15 -21.91 -5.61
C TYR A 123 -12.11 -21.19 -4.65
N THR A 124 -13.39 -21.28 -4.95
CA THR A 124 -14.50 -20.85 -4.11
C THR A 124 -15.54 -21.97 -4.09
N PHE A 125 -16.58 -21.81 -3.29
CA PHE A 125 -17.72 -22.69 -3.26
C PHE A 125 -18.98 -22.02 -3.84
N ARG A 126 -19.84 -22.88 -4.39
CA ARG A 126 -21.17 -22.59 -4.89
C ARG A 126 -22.17 -23.54 -4.26
N PHE A 127 -23.24 -22.98 -3.75
CA PHE A 127 -24.41 -23.75 -3.33
C PHE A 127 -25.29 -24.04 -4.54
N LYS A 128 -25.79 -25.28 -4.64
CA LYS A 128 -26.65 -25.75 -5.73
C LYS A 128 -27.94 -26.34 -5.19
N SER A 129 -28.93 -26.48 -6.08
CA SER A 129 -30.28 -26.96 -5.75
C SER A 129 -30.99 -26.11 -4.69
N LEU A 130 -30.72 -24.80 -4.69
CA LEU A 130 -31.36 -23.85 -3.77
C LEU A 130 -32.84 -23.63 -4.09
N ASP A 131 -33.28 -23.98 -5.31
CA ASP A 131 -34.69 -24.01 -5.71
C ASP A 131 -35.51 -25.04 -4.91
N LYS A 132 -34.84 -25.98 -4.22
CA LYS A 132 -35.47 -26.91 -3.27
C LYS A 132 -35.66 -26.32 -1.88
N LEU A 133 -34.96 -25.24 -1.56
CA LEU A 133 -35.08 -24.52 -0.29
C LEU A 133 -36.23 -23.51 -0.38
N ASN A 134 -36.91 -23.32 0.75
CA ASN A 134 -37.92 -22.27 0.84
C ASN A 134 -37.24 -20.90 0.74
N GLY A 135 -37.83 -19.99 -0.04
CA GLY A 135 -37.44 -18.58 -0.07
C GLY A 135 -36.48 -18.15 -1.17
N PHE A 136 -35.97 -19.06 -2.01
CA PHE A 136 -35.06 -18.73 -3.14
C PHE A 136 -35.76 -18.70 -4.51
N GLY A 137 -37.04 -19.09 -4.58
CA GLY A 137 -37.83 -19.05 -5.81
C GLY A 137 -37.23 -19.91 -6.93
N ARG A 138 -36.78 -19.28 -8.03
CA ARG A 138 -36.18 -19.98 -9.18
C ARG A 138 -34.65 -19.98 -9.17
N ILE A 139 -34.03 -19.44 -8.11
CA ILE A 139 -32.57 -19.42 -7.99
C ILE A 139 -32.10 -20.81 -7.60
N SER A 140 -31.49 -21.53 -8.54
CA SER A 140 -30.98 -22.88 -8.30
C SER A 140 -29.55 -22.92 -7.78
N THR A 141 -28.77 -21.87 -8.05
CA THR A 141 -27.35 -21.82 -7.65
C THR A 141 -26.95 -20.44 -7.17
N VAL A 142 -26.12 -20.39 -6.13
CA VAL A 142 -25.50 -19.18 -5.60
C VAL A 142 -24.05 -19.48 -5.24
N GLU A 143 -23.13 -18.71 -5.82
CA GLU A 143 -21.71 -18.76 -5.50
C GLU A 143 -21.37 -17.70 -4.45
N SER A 144 -20.43 -17.99 -3.53
CA SER A 144 -19.98 -17.03 -2.51
C SER A 144 -19.71 -15.67 -3.14
N GLN A 145 -20.41 -14.63 -2.69
CA GLN A 145 -20.38 -13.32 -3.33
C GLN A 145 -19.02 -12.64 -3.23
N THR A 146 -18.21 -13.03 -2.23
CA THR A 146 -16.87 -12.51 -1.95
C THR A 146 -15.76 -13.50 -2.34
N TYR A 147 -16.11 -14.62 -3.00
CA TYR A 147 -15.18 -15.68 -3.40
C TYR A 147 -14.37 -16.26 -2.23
N GLU A 148 -15.07 -16.58 -1.14
CA GLU A 148 -14.46 -17.22 0.04
C GLU A 148 -13.81 -18.55 -0.31
N ASP A 149 -12.67 -18.83 0.32
CA ASP A 149 -11.96 -20.09 0.12
C ASP A 149 -12.75 -21.27 0.72
N PRO A 150 -12.82 -22.45 0.07
CA PRO A 150 -13.49 -23.63 0.62
C PRO A 150 -12.99 -24.06 2.00
N MET A 151 -11.74 -23.74 2.38
CA MET A 151 -11.25 -23.96 3.74
C MET A 151 -11.99 -23.10 4.78
N ILE A 152 -12.42 -21.89 4.41
CA ILE A 152 -13.25 -21.06 5.30
C ILE A 152 -14.59 -21.77 5.57
N LEU A 153 -15.21 -22.35 4.54
CA LEU A 153 -16.41 -23.17 4.73
C LEU A 153 -16.14 -24.39 5.62
N ALA A 154 -15.01 -25.08 5.40
CA ALA A 154 -14.65 -26.25 6.20
C ALA A 154 -14.40 -25.94 7.69
N MET A 155 -13.94 -24.73 8.01
CA MET A 155 -13.78 -24.26 9.40
C MET A 155 -15.09 -23.71 10.00
N ASN A 156 -16.19 -23.67 9.25
CA ASN A 156 -17.50 -23.15 9.65
C ASN A 156 -18.66 -24.12 9.33
N LEU A 157 -18.40 -25.44 9.26
CA LEU A 157 -19.44 -26.43 8.97
C LEU A 157 -20.46 -26.49 10.12
N PHE A 158 -19.94 -26.53 11.35
CA PHE A 158 -20.70 -26.55 12.60
C PHE A 158 -20.57 -25.21 13.33
N ASP A 159 -21.51 -24.94 14.24
CA ASP A 159 -21.45 -23.74 15.09
C ASP A 159 -20.35 -23.85 16.17
N ASP A 160 -19.99 -25.08 16.56
CA ASP A 160 -18.90 -25.36 17.49
C ASP A 160 -17.55 -25.47 16.77
N SER A 161 -16.58 -24.69 17.22
CA SER A 161 -15.22 -24.67 16.67
C SER A 161 -14.50 -26.01 16.85
N ASP A 162 -14.69 -26.68 18.00
CA ASP A 162 -14.02 -27.94 18.29
C ASP A 162 -14.55 -29.10 17.42
N ALA A 163 -15.86 -29.09 17.13
CA ALA A 163 -16.45 -29.97 16.13
C ALA A 163 -15.84 -29.79 14.73
N ASN A 164 -15.61 -28.54 14.29
CA ASN A 164 -14.96 -28.26 13.00
C ASN A 164 -13.51 -28.77 12.96
N LYS A 165 -12.72 -28.52 14.01
CA LYS A 165 -11.36 -29.06 14.14
C LYS A 165 -11.36 -30.59 14.13
N THR A 166 -12.29 -31.20 14.86
CA THR A 166 -12.46 -32.66 14.90
C THR A 166 -12.80 -33.25 13.53
N PHE A 167 -13.64 -32.57 12.75
CA PHE A 167 -13.95 -32.97 11.38
C PHE A 167 -12.70 -32.94 10.49
N LEU A 168 -11.94 -31.83 10.51
CA LEU A 168 -10.69 -31.70 9.74
C LEU A 168 -9.66 -32.77 10.14
N ALA A 169 -9.54 -33.05 11.44
CA ALA A 169 -8.62 -34.07 11.95
C ALA A 169 -9.08 -35.50 11.59
N ARG A 170 -10.33 -35.87 11.83
CA ARG A 170 -10.79 -37.26 11.68
C ARG A 170 -11.16 -37.65 10.26
N GLN A 171 -11.82 -36.76 9.51
CA GLN A 171 -12.34 -37.09 8.18
C GLN A 171 -11.29 -36.87 7.09
N ILE A 172 -10.45 -35.85 7.24
CA ILE A 172 -9.40 -35.53 6.27
C ILE A 172 -8.03 -36.00 6.75
N GLY A 173 -7.78 -36.03 8.06
CA GLY A 173 -6.52 -36.47 8.63
C GLY A 173 -5.47 -35.37 8.75
N PHE A 174 -5.88 -34.10 8.89
CA PHE A 174 -4.94 -33.03 9.22
C PHE A 174 -4.43 -33.21 10.66
N SER A 175 -3.16 -32.90 10.88
CA SER A 175 -2.56 -32.82 12.21
C SER A 175 -3.02 -31.57 12.95
N ASP A 176 -2.94 -31.59 14.29
CA ASP A 176 -3.30 -30.43 15.12
C ASP A 176 -2.50 -29.18 14.75
N GLN A 177 -1.20 -29.36 14.42
CA GLN A 177 -0.34 -28.26 13.96
C GLN A 177 -0.81 -27.64 12.64
N GLU A 178 -1.23 -28.46 11.66
CA GLU A 178 -1.78 -27.95 10.40
C GLU A 178 -3.09 -27.20 10.62
N ILE A 179 -3.95 -27.73 11.49
CA ILE A 179 -5.22 -27.09 11.85
C ILE A 179 -4.96 -25.74 12.50
N ASP A 180 -4.04 -25.65 13.47
CA ASP A 180 -3.70 -24.38 14.13
C ASP A 180 -3.22 -23.32 13.11
N VAL A 181 -2.39 -23.72 12.15
CA VAL A 181 -1.93 -22.84 11.06
C VAL A 181 -3.09 -22.36 10.17
N PHE A 182 -4.07 -23.23 9.87
CA PHE A 182 -5.25 -22.81 9.11
C PHE A 182 -6.10 -21.80 9.89
N TYR A 183 -6.24 -22.01 11.20
CA TYR A 183 -7.03 -21.15 12.07
C TYR A 183 -6.41 -19.77 12.28
N GLU A 184 -5.11 -19.56 12.01
CA GLU A 184 -4.52 -18.21 11.93
C GLU A 184 -5.21 -17.32 10.88
N ASN A 185 -5.74 -17.93 9.81
CA ASN A 185 -6.49 -17.24 8.75
C ASN A 185 -8.01 -17.51 8.83
N TYR A 186 -8.50 -18.01 9.97
CA TYR A 186 -9.93 -18.23 10.19
C TYR A 186 -10.72 -16.92 10.03
N ARG A 187 -11.91 -17.05 9.43
CA ARG A 187 -12.91 -15.99 9.32
C ARG A 187 -14.29 -16.62 9.45
N PRO A 188 -15.27 -15.92 10.03
CA PRO A 188 -16.66 -16.35 9.91
C PRO A 188 -17.08 -16.29 8.44
N LEU A 189 -18.07 -17.12 8.08
CA LEU A 189 -18.68 -17.03 6.76
C LEU A 189 -19.31 -15.65 6.54
N GLY A 190 -19.17 -15.13 5.32
CA GLY A 190 -19.85 -13.93 4.90
C GLY A 190 -21.37 -14.07 5.07
N ALA A 191 -22.07 -12.97 5.35
CA ALA A 191 -23.49 -12.99 5.70
C ALA A 191 -24.35 -13.79 4.71
N CYS A 192 -24.09 -13.65 3.42
CA CYS A 192 -24.77 -14.42 2.36
C CYS A 192 -24.49 -15.92 2.46
N SER A 193 -23.24 -16.32 2.63
CA SER A 193 -22.83 -17.72 2.71
C SER A 193 -23.36 -18.37 3.99
N GLY A 194 -23.26 -17.67 5.13
CA GLY A 194 -23.77 -18.14 6.41
C GLY A 194 -25.29 -18.29 6.44
N TYR A 195 -26.02 -17.34 5.85
CA TYR A 195 -27.48 -17.43 5.73
C TYR A 195 -27.91 -18.66 4.92
N ILE A 196 -27.34 -18.84 3.73
CA ILE A 196 -27.65 -19.99 2.86
C ILE A 196 -27.24 -21.31 3.54
N TRP A 197 -26.11 -21.31 4.24
CA TRP A 197 -25.65 -22.50 4.97
C TRP A 197 -26.61 -22.91 6.09
N ASN A 198 -27.19 -21.95 6.82
CA ASN A 198 -28.22 -22.21 7.81
C ASN A 198 -29.51 -22.75 7.19
N ASP A 199 -29.97 -22.21 6.06
CA ASP A 199 -31.14 -22.74 5.36
C ASP A 199 -30.92 -24.18 4.88
N ILE A 200 -29.71 -24.46 4.35
CA ILE A 200 -29.29 -25.82 3.98
C ILE A 200 -29.29 -26.74 5.20
N ARG A 201 -28.78 -26.27 6.35
CA ARG A 201 -28.78 -27.03 7.60
C ARG A 201 -30.19 -27.40 8.05
N ASN A 202 -31.11 -26.45 8.01
CA ASN A 202 -32.51 -26.67 8.38
C ASN A 202 -33.21 -27.64 7.42
N TYR A 203 -32.92 -27.56 6.12
CA TYR A 203 -33.47 -28.46 5.12
C TYR A 203 -32.97 -29.90 5.24
N ALA A 204 -31.71 -30.07 5.63
CA ALA A 204 -31.07 -31.37 5.80
C ALA A 204 -31.19 -31.92 7.23
N ASP A 205 -31.99 -31.30 8.11
CA ASP A 205 -32.11 -31.64 9.54
C ASP A 205 -30.74 -31.78 10.26
N GLY A 206 -29.75 -30.99 9.82
CA GLY A 206 -28.38 -31.01 10.36
C GLY A 206 -27.49 -32.16 9.88
N ASP A 207 -27.93 -33.00 8.94
CA ASP A 207 -27.10 -34.06 8.36
C ASP A 207 -26.02 -33.46 7.43
N ILE A 208 -24.77 -33.49 7.89
CA ILE A 208 -23.63 -32.91 7.17
C ILE A 208 -23.41 -33.55 5.79
N ASP A 209 -23.69 -34.85 5.61
CA ASP A 209 -23.47 -35.52 4.34
C ASP A 209 -24.49 -35.06 3.30
N GLU A 210 -25.75 -34.85 3.71
CA GLU A 210 -26.77 -34.24 2.84
C GLU A 210 -26.48 -32.76 2.56
N MET A 211 -26.02 -32.00 3.56
CA MET A 211 -25.64 -30.59 3.39
C MET A 211 -24.50 -30.44 2.38
N LEU A 212 -23.45 -31.26 2.48
CA LEU A 212 -22.28 -31.19 1.59
C LEU A 212 -22.60 -31.60 0.16
N LYS A 213 -23.66 -32.40 -0.09
CA LYS A 213 -24.13 -32.69 -1.46
C LYS A 213 -24.62 -31.43 -2.17
N LEU A 214 -25.02 -30.39 -1.45
CA LEU A 214 -25.47 -29.10 -1.99
C LEU A 214 -24.32 -28.11 -2.23
N VAL A 215 -23.07 -28.52 -1.99
CA VAL A 215 -21.88 -27.69 -2.22
C VAL A 215 -21.11 -28.18 -3.45
N GLU A 216 -20.69 -27.23 -4.28
CA GLU A 216 -19.83 -27.43 -5.45
C GLU A 216 -18.61 -26.50 -5.36
N ILE A 217 -17.41 -27.03 -5.56
CA ILE A 217 -16.16 -26.26 -5.57
C ILE A 217 -15.81 -25.87 -6.99
N VAL A 218 -15.67 -24.56 -7.23
CA VAL A 218 -15.42 -23.98 -8.54
C VAL A 218 -14.18 -23.08 -8.52
N PRO A 219 -13.43 -22.95 -9.63
CA PRO A 219 -12.27 -22.07 -9.66
C PRO A 219 -12.70 -20.60 -9.62
N VAL A 220 -11.94 -19.77 -8.90
CA VAL A 220 -12.15 -18.32 -8.90
C VAL A 220 -11.85 -17.76 -10.31
N PRO A 221 -12.71 -16.88 -10.85
CA PRO A 221 -12.44 -16.19 -12.11
C PRO A 221 -11.19 -15.29 -12.00
N LEU A 222 -10.29 -15.39 -12.99
CA LEU A 222 -9.06 -14.57 -13.06
C LEU A 222 -9.11 -13.47 -14.13
N THR A 223 -10.27 -13.29 -14.76
CA THR A 223 -10.46 -12.28 -15.81
C THR A 223 -10.32 -10.88 -15.24
N GLU A 224 -9.50 -10.06 -15.89
CA GLU A 224 -9.21 -8.68 -15.46
C GLU A 224 -10.47 -7.82 -15.35
N SER A 225 -11.35 -7.91 -16.35
CA SER A 225 -12.59 -7.13 -16.43
C SER A 225 -13.58 -7.41 -15.30
N LEU A 226 -13.49 -8.58 -14.66
CA LEU A 226 -14.35 -8.92 -13.52
C LEU A 226 -13.86 -8.29 -12.22
N GLY A 227 -12.56 -8.04 -12.08
CA GLY A 227 -11.98 -7.43 -10.89
C GLY A 227 -12.12 -8.31 -9.63
N THR A 228 -12.09 -9.63 -9.76
CA THR A 228 -12.35 -10.58 -8.64
C THR A 228 -11.15 -10.81 -7.71
N VAL A 229 -9.92 -10.70 -8.24
CA VAL A 229 -8.70 -11.00 -7.47
C VAL A 229 -7.78 -9.80 -7.35
N THR A 230 -7.86 -8.90 -8.32
CA THR A 230 -7.12 -7.64 -8.37
C THR A 230 -8.11 -6.55 -8.77
N GLY A 231 -8.40 -5.63 -7.87
CA GLY A 231 -9.28 -4.49 -8.11
C GLY A 231 -8.47 -3.21 -8.26
N LYS A 232 -8.77 -2.43 -9.30
CA LYS A 232 -8.15 -1.13 -9.58
C LYS A 232 -9.24 -0.07 -9.61
N TYR A 233 -9.08 0.97 -8.79
CA TYR A 233 -10.05 2.08 -8.68
C TYR A 233 -9.31 3.40 -8.95
N PRO A 234 -9.25 3.85 -10.21
CA PRO A 234 -8.54 5.06 -10.59
C PRO A 234 -9.30 6.32 -10.15
N ALA A 235 -8.58 7.41 -9.87
CA ALA A 235 -9.13 8.66 -9.32
C ALA A 235 -10.06 9.47 -10.24
N LYS A 236 -10.37 8.95 -11.43
CA LYS A 236 -11.32 9.56 -12.38
C LYS A 236 -12.65 8.81 -12.42
N ASP A 237 -12.68 7.57 -11.92
CA ASP A 237 -13.90 6.78 -11.87
C ASP A 237 -14.68 7.20 -10.64
N LYS A 238 -15.85 7.80 -10.80
CA LYS A 238 -16.75 8.20 -9.68
C LYS A 238 -17.21 7.02 -8.79
N ILE A 239 -16.70 5.81 -9.03
CA ILE A 239 -17.00 4.57 -8.31
C ILE A 239 -16.70 4.69 -6.80
N THR A 240 -15.77 5.54 -6.36
CA THR A 240 -15.56 5.70 -4.89
C THR A 240 -16.40 6.84 -4.28
N SER A 241 -17.17 7.57 -5.08
CA SER A 241 -18.06 8.62 -4.58
C SER A 241 -19.42 8.10 -4.09
N SER A 242 -19.75 6.83 -4.36
CA SER A 242 -21.01 6.19 -3.98
C SER A 242 -20.76 4.93 -3.17
N ALA A 243 -21.43 4.79 -2.02
CA ALA A 243 -21.38 3.58 -1.20
C ALA A 243 -21.88 2.34 -1.98
N VAL A 244 -22.83 2.55 -2.91
CA VAL A 244 -23.36 1.50 -3.79
C VAL A 244 -22.27 0.95 -4.71
N ASP A 245 -21.48 1.84 -5.32
CA ASP A 245 -20.43 1.44 -6.24
C ASP A 245 -19.28 0.71 -5.51
N LEU A 246 -19.08 0.99 -4.22
CA LEU A 246 -18.06 0.33 -3.40
C LEU A 246 -18.52 -1.03 -2.84
N LEU A 247 -19.72 -1.10 -2.28
CA LEU A 247 -20.19 -2.25 -1.50
C LEU A 247 -21.18 -3.12 -2.27
N GLY A 248 -21.91 -2.57 -3.24
CA GLY A 248 -22.99 -3.21 -3.97
C GLY A 248 -24.36 -2.56 -3.70
N GLU A 249 -25.39 -3.08 -4.37
CA GLU A 249 -26.77 -2.58 -4.27
C GLU A 249 -27.78 -3.74 -4.22
N GLU A 250 -29.03 -3.44 -3.88
CA GLU A 250 -30.12 -4.40 -4.00
C GLU A 250 -30.36 -4.77 -5.47
N SER A 251 -30.42 -6.06 -5.75
CA SER A 251 -30.69 -6.55 -7.10
C SER A 251 -32.17 -6.82 -7.30
N ILE A 252 -32.83 -5.99 -8.11
CA ILE A 252 -34.25 -6.16 -8.47
C ILE A 252 -34.53 -7.59 -8.96
N GLN A 253 -33.63 -8.17 -9.76
CA GLN A 253 -33.79 -9.54 -10.23
C GLN A 253 -33.81 -10.57 -9.08
N ARG A 254 -32.97 -10.39 -8.07
CA ARG A 254 -32.97 -11.25 -6.88
C ARG A 254 -34.20 -11.00 -6.01
N LEU A 255 -34.63 -9.75 -5.88
CA LEU A 255 -35.84 -9.37 -5.14
C LEU A 255 -37.11 -10.06 -5.67
N LEU A 256 -37.20 -10.32 -6.97
CA LEU A 256 -38.35 -11.02 -7.57
C LEU A 256 -38.42 -12.51 -7.23
N HIS A 257 -37.31 -13.09 -6.76
CA HIS A 257 -37.22 -14.52 -6.44
C HIS A 257 -37.08 -14.78 -4.95
N ILE A 258 -36.41 -13.88 -4.22
CA ILE A 258 -36.15 -14.02 -2.79
C ILE A 258 -37.34 -13.45 -2.03
N THR A 259 -38.10 -14.33 -1.36
CA THR A 259 -39.30 -13.92 -0.62
C THR A 259 -38.98 -13.37 0.77
N ASP A 260 -37.90 -13.84 1.38
CA ASP A 260 -37.47 -13.37 2.70
C ASP A 260 -36.78 -12.01 2.59
N THR A 261 -37.34 -11.01 3.26
CA THR A 261 -36.81 -9.65 3.25
C THR A 261 -35.49 -9.53 4.00
N ASN A 262 -35.16 -10.45 4.91
CA ASN A 262 -33.91 -10.43 5.67
C ASN A 262 -32.78 -11.18 4.96
N ASN A 263 -33.04 -11.85 3.84
CA ASN A 263 -32.00 -12.62 3.15
C ASN A 263 -30.94 -11.67 2.54
N PRO A 264 -29.67 -11.75 3.00
CA PRO A 264 -28.62 -10.85 2.55
C PRO A 264 -28.22 -11.04 1.08
N TYR A 265 -28.61 -12.14 0.43
CA TYR A 265 -28.38 -12.34 -1.01
C TYR A 265 -29.17 -11.35 -1.89
N ARG A 266 -30.18 -10.67 -1.32
CA ARG A 266 -30.88 -9.54 -1.97
C ARG A 266 -29.90 -8.44 -2.42
N PHE A 267 -28.80 -8.25 -1.70
CA PHE A 267 -27.70 -7.35 -2.07
C PHE A 267 -26.71 -8.04 -3.00
N ASP A 268 -26.45 -7.41 -4.14
CA ASP A 268 -25.45 -7.85 -5.11
C ASP A 268 -24.09 -7.19 -4.86
N LEU A 269 -23.30 -7.90 -4.06
CA LEU A 269 -21.93 -7.51 -3.75
C LEU A 269 -20.98 -7.67 -4.96
N ARG A 270 -21.41 -8.33 -6.04
CA ARG A 270 -20.59 -8.46 -7.26
C ARG A 270 -20.60 -7.19 -8.09
N ARG A 271 -21.56 -6.29 -7.88
CA ARG A 271 -21.52 -4.94 -8.46
C ARG A 271 -20.53 -4.05 -7.72
N GLY A 272 -20.47 -4.20 -6.39
CA GLY A 272 -19.54 -3.50 -5.52
C GLY A 272 -18.08 -3.70 -5.94
N ALA A 273 -17.35 -2.62 -6.03
CA ALA A 273 -15.95 -2.58 -6.41
C ALA A 273 -15.10 -3.34 -5.38
N LEU A 274 -15.22 -3.00 -4.09
CA LEU A 274 -14.43 -3.62 -3.01
C LEU A 274 -14.90 -5.05 -2.70
N ALA A 275 -16.21 -5.30 -2.73
CA ALA A 275 -16.73 -6.58 -2.28
C ALA A 275 -16.30 -7.76 -3.19
N ARG A 276 -16.04 -7.51 -4.47
CA ARG A 276 -15.51 -8.53 -5.42
C ARG A 276 -14.13 -9.07 -5.06
N VAL A 277 -13.29 -8.24 -4.44
CA VAL A 277 -11.89 -8.56 -4.09
C VAL A 277 -11.76 -8.89 -2.59
N ALA A 278 -12.88 -8.90 -1.85
CA ALA A 278 -12.92 -9.08 -0.40
C ALA A 278 -12.47 -10.48 0.08
N GLY A 279 -12.49 -11.50 -0.79
CA GLY A 279 -11.94 -12.84 -0.55
C GLY A 279 -10.40 -12.90 -0.46
N GLY A 280 -9.76 -11.83 -0.03
CA GLY A 280 -8.30 -11.73 0.09
C GLY A 280 -7.62 -11.59 -1.27
N GLY A 281 -8.07 -10.64 -2.10
CA GLY A 281 -7.36 -10.16 -3.29
C GLY A 281 -6.59 -8.85 -3.05
N ILE A 282 -6.01 -8.29 -4.11
CA ILE A 282 -5.23 -7.04 -4.07
C ILE A 282 -6.14 -5.86 -4.44
N HIS A 283 -6.21 -4.86 -3.57
CA HIS A 283 -6.94 -3.63 -3.81
C HIS A 283 -5.97 -2.49 -4.12
N PHE A 284 -6.15 -1.84 -5.25
CA PHE A 284 -5.51 -0.58 -5.57
C PHE A 284 -6.58 0.50 -5.70
N SER A 285 -6.56 1.49 -4.81
CA SER A 285 -7.46 2.64 -4.87
C SER A 285 -6.63 3.91 -4.93
N ASP A 286 -6.74 4.67 -6.02
CA ASP A 286 -6.20 6.04 -6.04
C ASP A 286 -7.10 7.00 -5.23
N GLU A 287 -8.37 6.63 -5.04
CA GLU A 287 -9.44 7.58 -4.72
C GLU A 287 -9.88 7.57 -3.24
N ILE A 288 -9.62 6.48 -2.49
CA ILE A 288 -9.70 6.46 -1.00
C ILE A 288 -8.86 7.62 -0.39
N PHE A 289 -7.88 8.12 -1.14
CA PHE A 289 -6.88 9.09 -0.68
C PHE A 289 -7.23 10.56 -0.91
N LYS A 290 -8.16 10.90 -1.82
CA LYS A 290 -8.61 12.30 -2.00
C LYS A 290 -9.28 12.88 -0.74
N ASN A 291 -9.85 12.01 0.09
CA ASN A 291 -10.53 12.40 1.34
C ASN A 291 -9.62 12.40 2.57
N LYS A 292 -8.32 12.04 2.45
CA LYS A 292 -7.37 12.11 3.57
C LYS A 292 -6.41 13.29 3.38
N LYS A 293 -6.75 14.42 4.01
CA LYS A 293 -5.93 15.64 4.04
C LYS A 293 -4.45 15.35 4.34
N ASP A 294 -4.20 14.43 5.26
CA ASP A 294 -2.84 14.06 5.69
C ASP A 294 -1.97 13.51 4.56
N LEU A 295 -2.53 12.70 3.65
CA LEU A 295 -1.75 12.07 2.57
C LEU A 295 -1.50 13.03 1.40
N VAL A 296 -2.48 13.88 1.07
CA VAL A 296 -2.29 14.99 0.11
C VAL A 296 -1.20 15.92 0.62
N GLN A 297 -1.19 16.21 1.92
CA GLN A 297 -0.15 17.02 2.56
C GLN A 297 1.23 16.37 2.45
N ILE A 298 1.37 15.08 2.74
CA ILE A 298 2.65 14.34 2.59
C ILE A 298 3.15 14.34 1.14
N TYR A 299 2.26 14.14 0.16
CA TYR A 299 2.63 14.18 -1.25
C TYR A 299 3.10 15.58 -1.66
N ARG A 300 2.38 16.62 -1.23
CA ARG A 300 2.74 18.02 -1.48
C ARG A 300 4.09 18.37 -0.87
N GLU A 301 4.35 17.95 0.37
CA GLU A 301 5.66 18.13 1.02
C GLU A 301 6.81 17.54 0.20
N ARG A 302 6.60 16.36 -0.40
CA ARG A 302 7.60 15.74 -1.27
C ARG A 302 7.80 16.53 -2.56
N VAL A 303 6.73 17.02 -3.19
CA VAL A 303 6.83 17.88 -4.38
C VAL A 303 7.54 19.20 -4.05
N MET A 304 7.24 19.82 -2.91
CA MET A 304 7.94 21.04 -2.44
C MET A 304 9.45 20.80 -2.32
N THR A 305 9.84 19.63 -1.80
CA THR A 305 11.24 19.23 -1.64
C THR A 305 11.95 19.14 -2.99
N GLU A 306 11.34 18.47 -3.95
CA GLU A 306 11.93 18.27 -5.28
C GLU A 306 11.99 19.59 -6.08
N MET A 307 10.98 20.44 -5.94
CA MET A 307 10.96 21.77 -6.56
C MET A 307 12.07 22.66 -6.01
N PHE A 308 12.39 22.58 -4.73
CA PHE A 308 13.53 23.29 -4.15
C PHE A 308 14.86 22.75 -4.66
N ASN A 309 15.04 21.42 -4.70
CA ASN A 309 16.24 20.80 -5.24
C ASN A 309 16.46 21.21 -6.71
N ALA A 310 15.39 21.25 -7.50
CA ALA A 310 15.41 21.72 -8.88
C ALA A 310 15.77 23.21 -8.98
N TYR A 311 15.19 24.04 -8.11
CA TYR A 311 15.45 25.49 -8.07
C TYR A 311 16.91 25.82 -7.74
N MET A 312 17.48 25.10 -6.77
CA MET A 312 18.86 25.25 -6.32
C MET A 312 19.90 24.62 -7.26
N ASP A 313 19.46 23.90 -8.30
CA ASP A 313 20.34 23.19 -9.23
C ASP A 313 21.29 22.16 -8.56
N GLU A 314 20.90 21.65 -7.38
CA GLU A 314 21.69 20.73 -6.57
C GLU A 314 20.80 19.57 -6.05
N PRO A 315 21.11 18.31 -6.40
CA PRO A 315 20.45 17.15 -5.79
C PRO A 315 20.65 17.16 -4.28
N PHE A 316 19.56 16.94 -3.52
CA PHE A 316 19.58 16.88 -2.07
C PHE A 316 19.97 18.21 -1.37
N ALA A 317 19.75 19.37 -1.98
CA ALA A 317 19.99 20.67 -1.36
C ALA A 317 19.32 20.79 0.02
N ILE A 318 18.09 20.27 0.16
CA ILE A 318 17.38 20.26 1.45
C ILE A 318 18.08 19.40 2.50
N ARG A 319 18.63 18.24 2.12
CA ARG A 319 19.37 17.38 3.06
C ARG A 319 20.54 18.16 3.67
N LYS A 320 21.26 18.92 2.85
CA LYS A 320 22.37 19.77 3.30
C LYS A 320 21.90 20.86 4.24
N ASP A 321 20.77 21.49 3.94
CA ASP A 321 20.20 22.54 4.80
C ASP A 321 19.64 22.01 6.13
N VAL A 322 19.04 20.82 6.13
CA VAL A 322 18.59 20.15 7.36
C VAL A 322 19.81 19.85 8.23
N MET A 323 20.89 19.33 7.64
CA MET A 323 22.14 19.09 8.37
C MET A 323 22.78 20.39 8.87
N ASN A 324 22.75 21.46 8.08
CA ASN A 324 23.22 22.78 8.51
C ASN A 324 22.41 23.27 9.72
N TYR A 325 21.08 23.19 9.69
CA TYR A 325 20.24 23.55 10.83
C TYR A 325 20.61 22.72 12.07
N VAL A 326 20.69 21.40 11.94
CA VAL A 326 21.05 20.49 13.05
C VAL A 326 22.41 20.87 13.63
N ASN A 327 23.43 21.07 12.79
CA ASN A 327 24.76 21.46 13.21
C ASN A 327 24.77 22.83 13.92
N MET A 328 23.95 23.80 13.50
CA MET A 328 23.79 25.06 14.24
C MET A 328 23.18 24.86 15.64
N ILE A 329 22.23 23.92 15.80
CA ILE A 329 21.65 23.56 17.11
C ILE A 329 22.67 22.89 18.04
N ILE A 330 23.60 22.12 17.48
CA ILE A 330 24.72 21.56 18.24
C ILE A 330 25.70 22.67 18.63
N GLY A 331 26.05 23.54 17.70
CA GLY A 331 27.06 24.58 17.87
C GLY A 331 26.64 25.77 18.74
N ILE A 332 25.34 26.06 18.89
CA ILE A 332 24.86 27.26 19.61
C ILE A 332 25.33 27.35 21.07
N ASP A 333 25.59 26.21 21.72
CA ASP A 333 26.03 26.13 23.12
C ASP A 333 27.52 25.74 23.24
N ALA A 334 28.31 25.82 22.15
CA ALA A 334 29.71 25.44 22.19
C ALA A 334 30.54 26.47 22.99
N GLU A 335 31.36 25.96 23.92
CA GLU A 335 32.11 26.76 24.89
C GLU A 335 33.09 27.79 24.26
N ASN A 336 33.48 27.59 23.00
CA ASN A 336 34.47 28.41 22.29
C ASN A 336 33.86 29.31 21.19
N LEU A 337 32.59 29.71 21.30
CA LEU A 337 32.00 30.64 20.34
C LEU A 337 32.56 32.07 20.53
N GLY A 338 33.29 32.55 19.53
CA GLY A 338 33.70 33.95 19.45
C GLY A 338 32.52 34.90 19.15
N PRO A 339 32.73 36.23 19.23
CA PRO A 339 31.71 37.23 18.90
C PRO A 339 31.26 37.19 17.43
N ASP A 340 32.02 36.55 16.55
CA ASP A 340 31.69 36.31 15.14
C ASP A 340 30.72 35.12 14.92
N LYS A 341 30.42 34.36 15.99
CA LYS A 341 29.57 33.16 16.00
C LYS A 341 30.03 32.08 15.02
N MET A 342 31.34 32.01 14.77
CA MET A 342 31.94 30.98 13.95
C MET A 342 32.24 29.74 14.79
N TRP A 343 31.64 28.62 14.42
CA TRP A 343 31.85 27.34 15.06
C TRP A 343 32.62 26.40 14.14
N LYS A 344 33.73 25.85 14.65
CA LYS A 344 34.52 24.84 13.96
C LYS A 344 34.18 23.48 14.53
N TYR A 345 33.78 22.55 13.67
CA TYR A 345 33.43 21.19 14.07
C TYR A 345 34.08 20.19 13.10
N LYS A 346 34.26 18.96 13.58
CA LYS A 346 34.71 17.85 12.75
C LYS A 346 33.48 17.19 12.15
N ASP A 347 33.36 17.21 10.83
CA ASP A 347 32.25 16.60 10.13
C ASP A 347 32.28 15.07 10.36
N PRO A 348 31.22 14.46 10.92
CA PRO A 348 31.18 13.02 11.17
C PRO A 348 31.23 12.15 9.91
N GLN A 349 30.81 12.68 8.75
CA GLN A 349 30.77 11.96 7.48
C GLN A 349 32.12 11.96 6.77
N THR A 350 32.78 13.11 6.74
CA THR A 350 34.03 13.30 5.98
C THR A 350 35.28 13.26 6.87
N GLY A 351 35.12 13.49 8.18
CA GLY A 351 36.24 13.60 9.13
C GLY A 351 37.01 14.92 9.03
N GLU A 352 36.62 15.83 8.13
CA GLU A 352 37.28 17.10 7.90
C GLU A 352 36.83 18.19 8.89
N LEU A 353 37.71 19.15 9.17
CA LEU A 353 37.39 20.33 9.96
C LEU A 353 36.62 21.33 9.10
N GLN A 354 35.35 21.52 9.41
CA GLN A 354 34.50 22.52 8.76
C GLN A 354 34.25 23.69 9.72
N ALA A 355 34.04 24.87 9.14
CA ALA A 355 33.65 26.07 9.86
C ALA A 355 32.29 26.55 9.38
N MET A 356 31.38 26.84 10.30
CA MET A 356 30.06 27.36 9.98
C MET A 356 29.70 28.53 10.88
N LYS A 357 28.93 29.49 10.33
CA LYS A 357 28.40 30.61 11.09
C LYS A 357 27.05 30.22 11.70
N ILE A 358 26.87 30.46 12.99
CA ILE A 358 25.60 30.21 13.67
C ILE A 358 24.67 31.40 13.46
N ASP A 359 23.59 31.17 12.71
CA ASP A 359 22.54 32.16 12.46
C ASP A 359 21.32 31.89 13.35
N GLU A 360 21.26 32.58 14.49
CA GLU A 360 20.13 32.49 15.41
C GLU A 360 18.79 32.98 14.82
N ARG A 361 18.81 33.86 13.83
CA ARG A 361 17.57 34.32 13.18
C ARG A 361 16.99 33.18 12.36
N TYR A 362 17.84 32.52 11.56
CA TYR A 362 17.45 31.34 10.80
C TYR A 362 16.91 30.22 11.70
N ILE A 363 17.62 29.91 12.80
CA ILE A 363 17.18 28.91 13.78
C ILE A 363 15.78 29.24 14.31
N LYS A 364 15.55 30.48 14.73
CA LYS A 364 14.25 30.92 15.25
C LYS A 364 13.15 30.81 14.19
N SER A 365 13.43 31.14 12.93
CA SER A 365 12.45 31.01 11.84
C SER A 365 12.04 29.55 11.60
N VAL A 366 12.99 28.61 11.67
CA VAL A 366 12.69 27.17 11.54
C VAL A 366 11.86 26.69 12.74
N GLU A 367 12.24 27.08 13.95
CA GLU A 367 11.53 26.72 15.18
C GLU A 367 10.09 27.28 15.23
N GLU A 368 9.89 28.50 14.74
CA GLU A 368 8.56 29.09 14.58
C GLU A 368 7.71 28.30 13.59
N ARG A 369 8.33 27.78 12.53
CA ARG A 369 7.64 26.93 11.56
C ARG A 369 7.29 25.55 12.09
N LEU A 370 8.07 25.03 13.03
CA LEU A 370 7.74 23.85 13.83
C LEU A 370 6.63 24.10 14.87
N GLY A 371 6.12 25.33 14.98
CA GLY A 371 5.08 25.68 15.96
C GLY A 371 5.62 25.86 17.38
N LEU A 372 6.94 25.98 17.56
CA LEU A 372 7.59 26.17 18.86
C LEU A 372 7.50 27.64 19.28
N LYS A 373 6.37 28.00 19.90
CA LYS A 373 6.05 29.39 20.29
C LYS A 373 6.73 29.86 21.58
N THR A 374 7.08 28.94 22.48
CA THR A 374 7.68 29.28 23.78
C THR A 374 9.16 28.89 23.81
N GLN A 375 9.94 29.64 24.60
CA GLN A 375 11.37 29.41 24.77
C GLN A 375 11.66 28.00 25.31
N GLU A 376 10.91 27.57 26.32
CA GLU A 376 10.98 26.22 26.91
C GLU A 376 10.76 25.09 25.88
N ARG A 377 9.78 25.25 24.98
CA ARG A 377 9.53 24.26 23.91
C ARG A 377 10.67 24.22 22.89
N ARG A 378 11.28 25.37 22.59
CA ARG A 378 12.46 25.44 21.72
C ARG A 378 13.65 24.73 22.36
N GLU A 379 13.93 24.99 23.63
CA GLU A 379 15.01 24.30 24.37
C GLU A 379 14.79 22.79 24.47
N THR A 380 13.56 22.36 24.72
CA THR A 380 13.19 20.94 24.74
C THR A 380 13.43 20.29 23.37
N PHE A 381 13.02 20.95 22.28
CA PHE A 381 13.24 20.45 20.92
C PHE A 381 14.73 20.39 20.58
N ARG A 382 15.51 21.43 20.89
CA ARG A 382 16.97 21.46 20.70
C ARG A 382 17.66 20.30 21.42
N THR A 383 17.25 20.04 22.66
CA THR A 383 17.77 18.93 23.48
C THR A 383 17.47 17.57 22.83
N SER A 384 16.26 17.40 22.28
CA SER A 384 15.89 16.19 21.53
C SER A 384 16.78 15.99 20.30
N ILE A 385 16.97 17.04 19.48
CA ILE A 385 17.85 16.98 18.30
C ILE A 385 19.28 16.59 18.69
N ARG A 386 19.84 17.17 19.76
CA ARG A 386 21.17 16.82 20.28
C ARG A 386 21.27 15.36 20.70
N LYS A 387 20.24 14.85 21.38
CA LYS A 387 20.20 13.44 21.81
C LYS A 387 20.15 12.51 20.61
N ILE A 388 19.29 12.78 19.63
CA ILE A 388 19.19 12.00 18.39
C ILE A 388 20.51 12.04 17.63
N TYR A 389 21.12 13.22 17.51
CA TYR A 389 22.42 13.41 16.86
C TYR A 389 23.47 12.50 17.51
N GLY A 390 23.67 12.63 18.83
CA GLY A 390 24.65 11.83 19.56
C GLY A 390 24.40 10.32 19.48
N GLN A 391 23.15 9.86 19.54
CA GLN A 391 22.82 8.44 19.49
C GLN A 391 22.93 7.84 18.09
N LYS A 392 22.29 8.47 17.10
CA LYS A 392 22.19 7.90 15.75
C LYS A 392 23.46 8.09 14.92
N ILE A 393 24.16 9.21 15.04
CA ILE A 393 25.41 9.44 14.27
C ILE A 393 26.55 8.56 14.78
N SER A 394 26.59 8.27 16.09
CA SER A 394 27.57 7.32 16.65
C SER A 394 27.40 5.89 16.10
N VAL A 395 26.16 5.51 15.75
CA VAL A 395 25.85 4.18 15.18
C VAL A 395 25.93 4.19 13.65
N ASN A 396 25.49 5.26 13.00
CA ASN A 396 25.51 5.44 11.57
C ASN A 396 26.00 6.86 11.22
N PRO A 397 27.28 7.03 10.84
CA PRO A 397 27.84 8.33 10.47
C PRO A 397 27.10 9.02 9.32
N ASN A 398 26.38 8.27 8.49
CA ASN A 398 25.62 8.79 7.35
C ASN A 398 24.16 9.15 7.68
N TYR A 399 23.78 9.19 8.96
CA TYR A 399 22.44 9.65 9.37
C TYR A 399 22.29 11.16 9.11
N ASP A 400 21.14 11.56 8.55
CA ASP A 400 20.95 12.88 7.92
C ASP A 400 19.65 13.58 8.31
N PHE A 401 18.90 13.05 9.29
CA PHE A 401 17.63 13.59 9.78
C PHE A 401 16.50 13.71 8.75
N MET A 402 16.66 13.15 7.54
CA MET A 402 15.63 13.18 6.49
C MET A 402 14.41 12.31 6.84
N ASP A 403 14.51 11.44 7.84
CA ASP A 403 13.39 10.69 8.43
C ASP A 403 12.48 11.56 9.30
N ASN A 404 12.89 12.77 9.69
CA ASN A 404 12.07 13.72 10.43
C ASN A 404 11.36 14.69 9.46
N LEU A 405 10.16 14.30 9.01
CA LEU A 405 9.39 15.05 8.02
C LEU A 405 9.00 16.46 8.49
N GLU A 406 8.70 16.65 9.78
CA GLU A 406 8.35 17.97 10.33
C GLU A 406 9.53 18.94 10.25
N LEU A 407 10.73 18.46 10.59
CA LEU A 407 11.96 19.25 10.48
C LEU A 407 12.30 19.59 9.04
N VAL A 408 12.26 18.59 8.16
CA VAL A 408 12.50 18.77 6.71
C VAL A 408 11.57 19.82 6.15
N LYS A 409 10.28 19.76 6.48
CA LYS A 409 9.27 20.74 6.07
C LYS A 409 9.59 22.14 6.57
N ALA A 410 9.88 22.30 7.86
CA ALA A 410 10.16 23.61 8.45
C ALA A 410 11.41 24.27 7.82
N VAL A 411 12.48 23.50 7.62
CA VAL A 411 13.71 23.96 6.96
C VAL A 411 13.43 24.38 5.52
N THR A 412 12.70 23.54 4.78
CA THR A 412 12.32 23.79 3.38
C THR A 412 11.48 25.06 3.26
N ASP A 413 10.49 25.24 4.13
CA ASP A 413 9.62 26.42 4.17
C ASP A 413 10.40 27.72 4.41
N VAL A 414 11.35 27.71 5.35
CA VAL A 414 12.14 28.90 5.68
C VAL A 414 13.08 29.26 4.53
N ARG A 415 13.74 28.26 3.93
CA ARG A 415 14.64 28.47 2.79
C ARG A 415 13.91 28.95 1.55
N LEU A 416 12.76 28.34 1.24
CA LEU A 416 11.89 28.80 0.17
C LEU A 416 11.36 30.22 0.41
N LYS A 417 11.20 30.68 1.65
CA LYS A 417 10.77 32.05 1.94
C LYS A 417 11.90 33.07 1.97
N SER A 418 13.13 32.66 2.31
CA SER A 418 14.28 33.56 2.41
C SER A 418 14.94 33.80 1.05
N ASP A 419 15.10 32.75 0.25
CA ASP A 419 15.88 32.80 -1.00
C ASP A 419 15.02 33.16 -2.21
N ILE A 420 13.70 32.98 -2.07
CA ILE A 420 12.69 33.39 -3.04
C ILE A 420 11.78 34.34 -2.27
N ALA A 421 11.59 35.56 -2.76
CA ALA A 421 10.66 36.52 -2.16
C ALA A 421 9.23 35.92 -2.14
N GLY A 422 8.89 35.19 -1.08
CA GLY A 422 7.64 34.43 -0.92
C GLY A 422 7.49 33.24 -1.88
N ALA A 423 7.10 32.07 -1.38
CA ALA A 423 6.69 30.92 -2.20
C ALA A 423 5.63 31.29 -3.28
N GLY A 424 4.86 32.36 -3.06
CA GLY A 424 3.95 32.94 -4.05
C GLY A 424 4.63 33.54 -5.30
N SER A 425 5.87 34.05 -5.21
CA SER A 425 6.58 34.57 -6.40
C SER A 425 7.17 33.47 -7.28
N LEU A 426 7.62 32.34 -6.71
CA LEU A 426 8.05 31.19 -7.53
C LEU A 426 6.86 30.52 -8.21
N ILE A 427 5.76 30.30 -7.49
CA ILE A 427 4.52 29.78 -8.09
C ILE A 427 4.03 30.72 -9.20
N GLY A 428 4.03 32.04 -8.95
CA GLY A 428 3.66 33.05 -9.94
C GLY A 428 4.61 33.10 -11.15
N ALA A 429 5.92 32.97 -10.92
CA ALA A 429 6.93 32.94 -11.97
C ALA A 429 6.78 31.70 -12.86
N LEU A 430 6.59 30.51 -12.26
CA LEU A 430 6.43 29.25 -13.00
C LEU A 430 5.07 29.14 -13.69
N ALA A 431 4.05 29.83 -13.19
CA ALA A 431 2.72 29.94 -13.81
C ALA A 431 2.71 30.91 -15.00
N ASN A 432 3.42 32.05 -14.91
CA ASN A 432 3.46 33.05 -15.98
C ASN A 432 4.73 32.93 -16.85
N ARG A 433 4.70 31.98 -17.78
CA ARG A 433 5.82 31.66 -18.68
C ARG A 433 5.97 32.61 -19.89
N THR A 434 5.15 33.66 -19.97
CA THR A 434 5.25 34.66 -21.06
C THR A 434 6.41 35.64 -20.87
N ASN A 435 6.94 35.74 -19.65
CA ASN A 435 8.12 36.54 -19.34
C ASN A 435 9.41 35.71 -19.62
N GLU A 436 10.37 36.32 -20.31
CA GLU A 436 11.63 35.66 -20.71
C GLU A 436 12.47 35.19 -19.51
N GLU A 437 12.49 35.93 -18.39
CA GLU A 437 13.18 35.52 -17.16
C GLU A 437 12.50 34.32 -16.49
N ASN A 438 11.16 34.29 -16.49
CA ASN A 438 10.39 33.18 -15.97
C ASN A 438 10.56 31.91 -16.82
N GLN A 439 10.62 32.07 -18.15
CA GLN A 439 10.91 30.98 -19.07
C GLN A 439 12.31 30.43 -18.84
N LYS A 440 13.32 31.29 -18.65
CA LYS A 440 14.71 30.86 -18.31
C LYS A 440 14.75 30.10 -16.98
N LEU A 441 14.01 30.55 -15.98
CA LEU A 441 13.90 29.84 -14.68
C LEU A 441 13.26 28.46 -14.85
N TYR A 442 12.15 28.38 -15.60
CA TYR A 442 11.46 27.14 -15.91
C TYR A 442 12.39 26.15 -16.64
N ASP A 443 13.06 26.61 -17.69
CA ASP A 443 13.98 25.78 -18.50
C ASP A 443 15.16 25.29 -17.66
N ARG A 444 15.69 26.12 -16.76
CA ARG A 444 16.73 25.71 -15.79
C ARG A 444 16.22 24.61 -14.88
N MET A 445 15.06 24.79 -14.26
CA MET A 445 14.48 23.77 -13.37
C MET A 445 14.18 22.46 -14.10
N ILE A 446 13.63 22.52 -15.30
CA ILE A 446 13.43 21.34 -16.15
C ILE A 446 14.76 20.63 -16.44
N ASN A 447 15.81 21.37 -16.79
CA ASN A 447 17.13 20.80 -17.03
C ASN A 447 17.67 20.07 -15.78
N THR A 448 17.57 20.70 -14.60
CA THR A 448 17.94 20.07 -13.32
C THR A 448 17.14 18.80 -13.06
N MET A 449 15.82 18.86 -13.25
CA MET A 449 14.94 17.71 -13.03
C MET A 449 15.34 16.54 -13.95
N LEU A 450 15.53 16.81 -15.24
CA LEU A 450 15.92 15.80 -16.24
C LEU A 450 17.29 15.18 -15.92
N ASN A 451 18.30 16.02 -15.75
CA ASN A 451 19.70 15.58 -15.76
C ASN A 451 20.25 15.20 -14.39
N LYS A 452 19.72 15.80 -13.31
CA LYS A 452 20.23 15.59 -11.95
C LYS A 452 19.25 14.84 -11.05
N LEU A 453 17.95 15.04 -11.23
CA LEU A 453 16.91 14.36 -10.45
C LEU A 453 16.30 13.13 -11.16
N ASN A 454 16.73 12.83 -12.40
CA ASN A 454 16.32 11.67 -13.22
C ASN A 454 14.85 11.67 -13.64
N TYR A 455 14.29 12.84 -13.87
CA TYR A 455 12.95 12.98 -14.42
C TYR A 455 12.94 12.68 -15.90
N CYS A 456 11.84 12.12 -16.40
CA CYS A 456 11.52 12.27 -17.82
C CYS A 456 10.84 13.63 -18.04
N ASN A 457 10.85 14.12 -19.28
CA ASN A 457 10.32 15.44 -19.61
C ASN A 457 8.86 15.61 -19.17
N THR A 458 8.04 14.58 -19.38
CA THR A 458 6.63 14.60 -18.99
C THR A 458 6.45 14.66 -17.47
N CYS A 459 7.27 13.92 -16.72
CA CYS A 459 7.22 13.93 -15.26
C CYS A 459 7.56 15.32 -14.71
N ALA A 460 8.68 15.90 -15.17
CA ALA A 460 9.14 17.21 -14.72
C ALA A 460 8.09 18.31 -14.97
N GLN A 461 7.48 18.33 -16.15
CA GLN A 461 6.42 19.27 -16.49
C GLN A 461 5.20 19.12 -15.57
N LYS A 462 4.74 17.87 -15.34
CA LYS A 462 3.56 17.59 -14.50
C LYS A 462 3.79 17.90 -13.03
N THR A 463 5.00 17.73 -12.53
CA THR A 463 5.36 18.11 -11.16
C THR A 463 5.33 19.61 -10.97
N ILE A 464 5.90 20.38 -11.90
CA ILE A 464 5.82 21.85 -11.84
C ILE A 464 4.38 22.32 -11.94
N GLU A 465 3.57 21.71 -12.83
CA GLU A 465 2.13 22.00 -12.91
C GLU A 465 1.41 21.74 -11.57
N TYR A 466 1.66 20.58 -10.94
CA TYR A 466 1.06 20.25 -9.64
C TYR A 466 1.54 21.20 -8.52
N PHE A 467 2.81 21.59 -8.51
CA PHE A 467 3.32 22.60 -7.59
C PHE A 467 2.60 23.95 -7.73
N CYS A 468 2.21 24.31 -8.96
CA CYS A 468 1.50 25.56 -9.23
C CYS A 468 -0.01 25.51 -8.90
N THR A 469 -0.61 24.34 -8.64
CA THR A 469 -2.04 24.27 -8.30
C THR A 469 -2.28 24.75 -6.85
N GLN A 470 -3.11 25.78 -6.69
CA GLN A 470 -3.47 26.38 -5.38
C GLN A 470 -4.63 25.65 -4.66
N GLU A 471 -5.18 24.58 -5.22
CA GLU A 471 -6.44 23.98 -4.75
C GLU A 471 -6.33 23.33 -3.35
N ASP A 472 -5.13 22.91 -2.94
CA ASP A 472 -4.91 22.11 -1.73
C ASP A 472 -4.52 22.94 -0.48
N GLU A 473 -4.64 24.27 -0.52
CA GLU A 473 -4.26 25.19 0.58
C GLU A 473 -5.42 25.56 1.54
N LYS A 474 -6.60 24.95 1.37
CA LYS A 474 -7.83 25.24 2.15
C LYS A 474 -8.16 24.26 3.29
#